data_AF-A0A4R8RMR7-F1
#
_entry.id   AF-A0A4R8RMR7-F1
#
_cell.length_a   1.000
_cell.length_b   1.000
_cell.length_c   1.000
_cell.angle_alpha   90.00
_cell.angle_beta   90.00
_cell.angle_gamma   90.00
#
_symmetry.space_group_name_H-M   'P 1'
#
loop_
_entity.id
_entity.type
_entity.pdbx_description
1 polymer ?
#
loop_
_entity_poly.entity_id
_entity_poly.type
_entity_poly.pdbx_seq_one_letter_code
_entity_poly.pdbx_strand_id
1 'polypeptide(L)'
;MLRQFCRSVGALGTRNAVRHRSLPQRPTCSLQYLRYVTTSAQLPAWLEDSFAFPQMTTKDTWDRPGSQIAISGYIGRTRKVGKNLAFAHIERNGERIGQVCAKGDNAAILSKIRPFSSVLVSGIVTDASSTTRFEMDMESIQYLNPFPKDIIIGPDTVFPPEQRHLQLRFHENLRERLRLRSQLDASLRQAMVDRDFMHVETPILFKSTSEGAREFIVPTRRPKYAYALPQSPQQYKQVLMASGMTGYFQFARCFRDEDHRADRQPEFTQAGFRPDPERFPD
;
A
#
# COMPACT_ATOMS: atom_id res chain seq x y z
N MET A 1 -6.51 44.14 -8.67
CA MET A 1 -6.38 44.33 -7.21
C MET A 1 -5.18 43.52 -6.73
N LEU A 2 -3.97 43.97 -7.08
CA LEU A 2 -3.10 44.82 -6.24
C LEU A 2 -2.58 44.02 -5.03
N ARG A 3 -1.33 43.54 -4.96
CA ARG A 3 -0.06 44.22 -5.31
C ARG A 3 -0.08 45.70 -4.86
N GLN A 4 -0.32 45.96 -3.58
CA GLN A 4 0.07 47.18 -2.86
C GLN A 4 -0.30 46.99 -1.37
N PHE A 5 0.67 46.63 -0.53
CA PHE A 5 0.62 47.11 0.86
C PHE A 5 1.97 47.19 1.59
N CYS A 6 3.08 46.65 1.05
CA CYS A 6 4.38 46.83 1.71
C CYS A 6 5.42 47.47 0.79
N ARG A 7 5.09 48.68 0.30
CA ARG A 7 6.06 49.69 -0.15
C ARG A 7 5.68 51.03 0.49
N SER A 8 6.22 51.32 1.68
CA SER A 8 6.30 52.70 2.20
C SER A 8 7.09 52.80 3.51
N VAL A 9 8.37 52.41 3.51
CA VAL A 9 9.44 53.14 4.24
C VAL A 9 10.69 52.86 3.41
N GLY A 10 11.11 53.74 2.51
CA GLY A 10 11.79 54.99 2.85
C GLY A 10 13.23 54.85 2.34
N ALA A 11 13.46 55.33 1.12
CA ALA A 11 14.79 55.41 0.51
C ALA A 11 15.65 56.44 1.26
N LEU A 12 16.94 56.16 1.45
CA LEU A 12 18.04 57.14 1.52
C LEU A 12 19.40 56.42 1.66
N GLY A 13 20.38 56.83 0.85
CA GLY A 13 21.78 56.94 1.31
C GLY A 13 22.77 55.81 1.01
N THR A 14 23.36 55.87 -0.19
CA THR A 14 24.81 55.84 -0.49
C THR A 14 25.78 54.88 0.22
N ARG A 15 26.45 54.06 -0.61
CA ARG A 15 27.89 53.71 -0.67
C ARG A 15 28.66 53.54 0.66
N ASN A 16 29.17 52.33 0.92
CA ASN A 16 30.63 52.06 0.88
C ASN A 16 30.99 50.61 1.30
N ALA A 17 31.96 50.07 0.54
CA ALA A 17 33.00 49.11 0.90
C ALA A 17 32.71 47.93 1.85
N VAL A 18 32.72 46.74 1.24
CA VAL A 18 32.87 45.43 1.86
C VAL A 18 34.26 45.29 2.52
N ARG A 19 34.33 44.95 3.82
CA ARG A 19 35.28 43.98 4.40
C ARG A 19 35.00 43.66 5.88
N HIS A 20 34.92 42.35 6.15
CA HIS A 20 35.03 41.59 7.40
C HIS A 20 34.38 42.10 8.70
N ARG A 21 33.23 41.49 9.04
CA ARG A 21 32.88 41.15 10.43
C ARG A 21 32.47 39.68 10.53
N SER A 22 32.97 39.03 11.58
CA SER A 22 32.78 37.64 11.97
C SER A 22 31.29 37.26 12.08
N LEU A 23 30.96 36.06 11.61
CA LEU A 23 29.64 35.45 11.79
C LEU A 23 29.41 35.14 13.29
N PRO A 24 28.24 35.47 13.88
CA PRO A 24 27.90 35.02 15.22
C PRO A 24 27.68 33.50 15.23
N GLN A 25 28.23 32.85 16.26
CA GLN A 25 28.08 31.42 16.47
C GLN A 25 26.61 31.02 16.63
N ARG A 26 26.24 29.91 15.97
CA ARG A 26 24.90 29.31 16.07
C ARG A 26 24.68 28.79 17.50
N PRO A 27 23.51 29.01 18.11
CA PRO A 27 23.20 28.36 19.38
C PRO A 27 23.06 26.86 19.14
N THR A 28 23.81 26.09 19.93
CA THR A 28 23.70 24.64 20.06
C THR A 28 22.30 24.28 20.50
N CYS A 29 21.62 23.44 19.70
CA CYS A 29 20.34 22.82 20.04
C CYS A 29 20.52 22.02 21.34
N SER A 30 20.11 22.58 22.48
CA SER A 30 20.10 21.88 23.75
C SER A 30 18.87 20.97 23.81
N LEU A 31 19.07 19.75 24.31
CA LEU A 31 18.06 18.72 24.60
C LEU A 31 16.94 19.17 25.58
N GLN A 32 16.88 20.46 25.95
CA GLN A 32 15.86 21.02 26.82
C GLN A 32 14.50 21.22 26.12
N TYR A 33 14.46 21.34 24.79
CA TYR A 33 13.19 21.51 24.06
C TYR A 33 12.33 20.23 24.02
N LEU A 34 12.93 19.06 24.25
CA LEU A 34 12.23 17.77 24.28
C LEU A 34 11.59 17.43 25.64
N ARG A 35 11.83 18.22 26.70
CA ARG A 35 11.26 17.96 28.04
C ARG A 35 9.92 18.64 28.31
N TYR A 36 9.44 19.52 27.42
CA TYR A 36 8.20 20.27 27.63
C TYR A 36 6.93 19.59 27.10
N VAL A 37 7.03 18.39 26.52
CA VAL A 37 5.86 17.64 25.99
C VAL A 37 5.55 16.38 26.83
N THR A 38 6.23 16.18 27.96
CA THR A 38 5.98 15.05 28.88
C THR A 38 5.34 15.50 30.19
N THR A 39 4.47 16.51 30.15
CA THR A 39 3.51 16.75 31.23
C THR A 39 2.24 15.99 30.87
N SER A 40 1.77 15.14 31.78
CA SER A 40 0.64 14.24 31.64
C SER A 40 -0.68 14.93 31.27
N ALA A 41 -0.85 15.28 29.99
CA ALA A 41 -2.17 15.45 29.43
C ALA A 41 -2.73 14.03 29.24
N GLN A 42 -3.50 13.54 30.21
CA GLN A 42 -4.39 12.41 29.97
C GLN A 42 -5.22 12.78 28.74
N LEU A 43 -5.13 11.97 27.70
CA LEU A 43 -5.95 12.20 26.52
C LEU A 43 -7.41 12.08 26.99
N PRO A 44 -8.33 12.90 26.46
CA PRO A 44 -9.74 12.71 26.76
C PRO A 44 -10.14 11.24 26.51
N ALA A 45 -10.94 10.64 27.37
CA ALA A 45 -11.29 9.21 27.26
C ALA A 45 -11.78 8.82 25.84
N TRP A 46 -12.57 9.70 25.20
CA TRP A 46 -13.02 9.50 23.81
C TRP A 46 -11.88 9.42 22.78
N LEU A 47 -10.77 10.11 23.03
CA LEU A 47 -9.58 10.13 22.18
C LEU A 47 -8.66 8.94 22.50
N GLU A 48 -8.54 8.54 23.78
CA GLU A 48 -7.90 7.28 24.15
C GLU A 48 -8.62 6.08 23.52
N ASP A 49 -9.94 6.04 23.58
CA ASP A 49 -10.78 5.02 22.92
C ASP A 49 -10.65 5.04 21.38
N SER A 50 -10.26 6.18 20.81
CA SER A 50 -9.99 6.30 19.37
C SER A 50 -8.62 5.73 18.97
N PHE A 51 -7.69 5.56 19.92
CA PHE A 51 -6.34 5.03 19.70
C PHE A 51 -6.12 3.64 20.33
N ALA A 52 -6.97 3.22 21.27
CA ALA A 52 -7.09 1.85 21.72
C ALA A 52 -7.76 1.05 20.60
N PHE A 53 -6.98 0.58 19.63
CA PHE A 53 -7.44 -0.45 18.70
C PHE A 53 -7.35 -1.79 19.43
N PRO A 54 -8.47 -2.44 19.80
CA PRO A 54 -8.41 -3.82 20.26
C PRO A 54 -7.59 -4.64 19.28
N GLN A 55 -6.52 -5.28 19.77
CA GLN A 55 -5.72 -6.15 18.93
C GLN A 55 -6.61 -7.27 18.41
N MET A 56 -6.50 -7.55 17.12
CA MET A 56 -7.19 -8.70 16.55
C MET A 56 -6.72 -9.95 17.29
N THR A 57 -7.68 -10.74 17.73
CA THR A 57 -7.41 -12.08 18.25
C THR A 57 -6.78 -12.97 17.18
N THR A 58 -5.86 -13.84 17.60
CA THR A 58 -5.15 -14.78 16.73
C THR A 58 -6.09 -15.74 16.03
N LYS A 59 -5.79 -16.10 14.78
CA LYS A 59 -6.63 -16.99 13.96
C LYS A 59 -7.00 -18.30 14.67
N ASP A 60 -6.12 -18.84 15.50
CA ASP A 60 -6.35 -20.12 16.21
C ASP A 60 -7.47 -20.07 17.24
N THR A 61 -7.85 -18.87 17.69
CA THR A 61 -8.97 -18.68 18.63
C THR A 61 -10.33 -18.61 17.94
N TRP A 62 -10.35 -18.38 16.62
CA TRP A 62 -11.60 -18.27 15.86
C TRP A 62 -12.30 -19.62 15.72
N ASP A 63 -11.54 -20.71 15.80
CA ASP A 63 -12.03 -22.07 15.56
C ASP A 63 -12.51 -22.75 16.86
N ARG A 64 -12.51 -22.03 18.00
CA ARG A 64 -12.84 -22.56 19.34
C ARG A 64 -14.15 -21.96 19.87
N PRO A 65 -15.27 -22.70 19.86
CA PRO A 65 -16.53 -22.26 20.45
C PRO A 65 -16.37 -21.79 21.90
N GLY A 66 -17.07 -20.73 22.28
CA GLY A 66 -16.98 -20.11 23.60
C GLY A 66 -15.80 -19.14 23.80
N SER A 67 -14.88 -19.05 22.84
CA SER A 67 -13.75 -18.11 22.92
C SER A 67 -14.21 -16.68 22.64
N GLN A 68 -13.71 -15.72 23.42
CA GLN A 68 -13.90 -14.30 23.12
C GLN A 68 -12.92 -13.87 22.02
N ILE A 69 -13.46 -13.32 20.94
CA ILE A 69 -12.69 -12.89 19.77
C ILE A 69 -12.99 -11.43 19.43
N ALA A 70 -11.95 -10.75 18.93
CA ALA A 70 -12.04 -9.43 18.33
C ALA A 70 -11.47 -9.50 16.91
N ILE A 71 -12.26 -9.08 15.93
CA ILE A 71 -11.93 -9.21 14.50
C ILE A 71 -12.23 -7.92 13.76
N SER A 72 -11.23 -7.40 13.03
CA SER A 72 -11.43 -6.32 12.08
C SER A 72 -11.58 -6.83 10.65
N GLY A 73 -12.43 -6.15 9.89
CA GLY A 73 -12.72 -6.49 8.52
C GLY A 73 -13.78 -5.56 7.93
N TYR A 74 -14.30 -5.94 6.77
CA TYR A 74 -15.39 -5.25 6.14
C TYR A 74 -16.69 -5.97 6.40
N ILE A 75 -17.68 -5.25 6.91
CA ILE A 75 -19.00 -5.82 7.15
C ILE A 75 -19.76 -5.97 5.83
N GLY A 76 -20.39 -7.11 5.61
CA GLY A 76 -21.22 -7.38 4.44
C GLY A 76 -22.58 -6.69 4.53
N ARG A 77 -23.50 -7.06 3.63
CA ARG A 77 -24.89 -6.61 3.73
C ARG A 77 -25.57 -7.29 4.91
N THR A 78 -26.17 -6.50 5.81
CA THR A 78 -26.91 -7.01 6.96
C THR A 78 -28.25 -7.61 6.52
N ARG A 79 -28.51 -8.85 6.93
CA ARG A 79 -29.79 -9.55 6.79
C ARG A 79 -30.52 -9.54 8.13
N LYS A 80 -31.66 -8.86 8.20
CA LYS A 80 -32.49 -8.83 9.41
C LYS A 80 -33.51 -9.96 9.40
N VAL A 81 -33.64 -10.68 10.52
CA VAL A 81 -34.61 -11.76 10.72
C VAL A 81 -35.49 -11.39 11.92
N GLY A 82 -36.58 -10.66 11.68
CA GLY A 82 -37.45 -10.15 12.75
C GLY A 82 -36.91 -8.90 13.44
N LYS A 83 -37.38 -8.58 14.65
CA LYS A 83 -36.96 -7.37 15.38
C LYS A 83 -35.62 -7.50 16.10
N ASN A 84 -35.33 -8.70 16.62
CA ASN A 84 -34.28 -8.93 17.61
C ASN A 84 -33.11 -9.75 17.09
N LEU A 85 -33.02 -10.00 15.77
CA LEU A 85 -31.96 -10.82 15.19
C LEU A 85 -31.52 -10.26 13.85
N ALA A 86 -30.21 -10.09 13.68
CA ALA A 86 -29.58 -9.66 12.46
C ALA A 86 -28.27 -10.40 12.22
N PHE A 87 -27.97 -10.66 10.95
CA PHE A 87 -26.76 -11.35 10.52
C PHE A 87 -26.00 -10.50 9.52
N ALA A 88 -24.67 -10.52 9.58
CA ALA A 88 -23.83 -9.95 8.54
C ALA A 88 -22.54 -10.76 8.42
N HIS A 89 -22.06 -10.98 7.20
CA HIS A 89 -20.75 -11.57 6.99
C HIS A 89 -19.65 -10.56 7.30
N ILE A 90 -18.50 -11.03 7.75
CA ILE A 90 -17.29 -10.24 7.83
C ILE A 90 -16.30 -10.73 6.78
N GLU A 91 -15.80 -9.78 5.99
CA GLU A 91 -14.91 -10.03 4.86
C GLU A 91 -13.52 -9.48 5.15
N ARG A 92 -12.48 -10.25 4.82
CA ARG A 92 -11.07 -9.83 4.90
C ARG A 92 -10.33 -10.35 3.70
N ASN A 93 -9.48 -9.52 3.10
CA ASN A 93 -8.76 -9.84 1.86
C ASN A 93 -9.68 -10.30 0.71
N GLY A 94 -10.92 -9.82 0.71
CA GLY A 94 -11.94 -10.17 -0.29
C GLY A 94 -12.52 -11.58 -0.15
N GLU A 95 -12.29 -12.25 0.99
CA GLU A 95 -12.88 -13.53 1.35
C GLU A 95 -13.81 -13.35 2.54
N ARG A 96 -14.92 -14.09 2.56
CA ARG A 96 -15.81 -14.17 3.73
C ARG A 96 -15.16 -15.04 4.77
N ILE A 97 -14.75 -14.43 5.88
CA ILE A 97 -14.06 -15.16 6.95
C ILE A 97 -15.02 -15.65 8.04
N GLY A 98 -16.13 -14.96 8.26
CA GLY A 98 -17.04 -15.30 9.36
C GLY A 98 -18.42 -14.68 9.22
N GLN A 99 -19.32 -15.06 10.12
CA GLN A 99 -20.64 -14.47 10.27
C GLN A 99 -20.82 -13.88 11.67
N VAL A 100 -21.30 -12.64 11.70
CA VAL A 100 -21.65 -11.92 12.93
C VAL A 100 -23.15 -12.04 13.14
N CYS A 101 -23.53 -12.58 14.29
CA CYS A 101 -24.89 -12.71 14.78
C CYS A 101 -25.15 -11.62 15.84
N ALA A 102 -26.14 -10.77 15.61
CA ALA A 102 -26.51 -9.71 16.54
C ALA A 102 -27.92 -9.95 17.09
N LYS A 103 -28.05 -10.01 18.42
CA LYS A 103 -29.29 -10.30 19.15
C LYS A 103 -29.80 -9.08 19.91
N GLY A 104 -31.11 -8.95 20.09
CA GLY A 104 -31.73 -7.86 20.86
C GLY A 104 -31.38 -6.47 20.31
N ASP A 105 -30.93 -5.56 21.16
CA ASP A 105 -30.57 -4.18 20.78
C ASP A 105 -29.41 -4.11 19.80
N ASN A 106 -28.47 -5.07 19.89
CA ASN A 106 -27.34 -5.19 18.98
C ASN A 106 -27.80 -5.43 17.52
N ALA A 107 -28.96 -6.05 17.30
CA ALA A 107 -29.52 -6.22 15.96
C ALA A 107 -29.85 -4.87 15.30
N ALA A 108 -30.33 -3.90 16.07
CA ALA A 108 -30.59 -2.55 15.58
C ALA A 108 -29.30 -1.78 15.29
N ILE A 109 -28.25 -1.98 16.10
CA ILE A 109 -26.93 -1.38 15.88
C ILE A 109 -26.32 -1.92 14.58
N LEU A 110 -26.27 -3.25 14.41
CA LEU A 110 -25.71 -3.88 13.20
C LEU A 110 -26.47 -3.48 11.93
N SER A 111 -27.79 -3.28 12.02
CA SER A 111 -28.61 -2.86 10.88
C SER A 111 -28.37 -1.40 10.46
N LYS A 112 -27.87 -0.54 11.36
CA LYS A 112 -27.54 0.86 11.04
C LYS A 112 -26.18 0.99 10.36
N ILE A 113 -25.31 -0.02 10.52
CA ILE A 113 -23.98 -0.03 9.93
C ILE A 113 -24.11 -0.23 8.42
N ARG A 114 -23.50 0.69 7.68
CA ARG A 114 -23.51 0.61 6.22
C ARG A 114 -22.70 -0.60 5.74
N PRO A 115 -23.21 -1.37 4.77
CA PRO A 115 -22.44 -2.43 4.13
C PRO A 115 -21.10 -1.93 3.58
N PHE A 116 -20.10 -2.79 3.59
CA PHE A 116 -18.73 -2.52 3.16
C PHE A 116 -17.98 -1.49 4.03
N SER A 117 -18.51 -1.10 5.18
CA SER A 117 -17.75 -0.29 6.14
C SER A 117 -16.67 -1.13 6.83
N SER A 118 -15.54 -0.51 7.14
CA SER A 118 -14.51 -1.14 7.97
C SER A 118 -14.97 -1.10 9.43
N VAL A 119 -14.97 -2.25 10.08
CA VAL A 119 -15.44 -2.41 11.46
C VAL A 119 -14.48 -3.28 12.25
N LEU A 120 -14.54 -3.15 13.57
CA LEU A 120 -13.95 -4.05 14.53
C LEU A 120 -15.08 -4.62 15.39
N VAL A 121 -15.25 -5.93 15.36
CA VAL A 121 -16.34 -6.64 16.04
C VAL A 121 -15.74 -7.48 17.14
N SER A 122 -16.31 -7.37 18.33
CA SER A 122 -15.95 -8.22 19.48
C SER A 122 -17.16 -9.04 19.91
N GLY A 123 -16.89 -10.27 20.34
CA GLY A 123 -17.95 -11.19 20.76
C GLY A 123 -17.45 -12.60 21.00
N ILE A 124 -18.39 -13.52 21.18
CA ILE A 124 -18.12 -14.90 21.56
C ILE A 124 -18.34 -15.81 20.35
N VAL A 125 -17.36 -16.67 20.04
CA VAL A 125 -17.48 -17.68 18.98
C VAL A 125 -18.58 -18.67 19.34
N THR A 126 -19.46 -18.95 18.39
CA THR A 126 -20.48 -20.00 18.47
C THR A 126 -20.13 -21.14 17.52
N ASP A 127 -20.82 -22.28 17.65
CA ASP A 127 -20.68 -23.36 16.68
C ASP A 127 -21.04 -22.85 15.28
N ALA A 128 -20.08 -22.95 14.36
CA ALA A 128 -20.22 -22.39 13.02
C ALA A 128 -21.03 -23.32 12.10
N SER A 129 -21.88 -22.76 11.25
CA SER A 129 -22.34 -23.47 10.06
C SER A 129 -21.17 -23.65 9.09
N SER A 130 -21.14 -24.78 8.37
CA SER A 130 -20.01 -25.28 7.57
C SER A 130 -19.46 -24.34 6.47
N THR A 131 -20.07 -23.18 6.24
CA THR A 131 -19.73 -22.27 5.14
C THR A 131 -18.79 -21.12 5.52
N THR A 132 -18.66 -20.82 6.81
CA THR A 132 -17.77 -19.74 7.30
C THR A 132 -16.78 -20.30 8.30
N ARG A 133 -15.62 -19.65 8.46
CA ARG A 133 -14.59 -20.14 9.38
C ARG A 133 -15.06 -20.09 10.84
N PHE A 134 -15.86 -19.08 11.18
CA PHE A 134 -16.47 -18.94 12.50
C PHE A 134 -17.81 -18.23 12.39
N GLU A 135 -18.67 -18.50 13.37
CA GLU A 135 -19.81 -17.66 13.69
C GLU A 135 -19.58 -17.05 15.08
N MET A 136 -20.07 -15.83 15.29
CA MET A 136 -19.93 -15.17 16.58
C MET A 136 -21.18 -14.41 16.97
N ASP A 137 -21.52 -14.47 18.26
CA ASP A 137 -22.50 -13.59 18.88
C ASP A 137 -21.83 -12.25 19.23
N MET A 138 -22.33 -11.17 18.63
CA MET A 138 -21.78 -9.82 18.75
C MET A 138 -22.07 -9.23 20.12
N GLU A 139 -21.01 -8.87 20.85
CA GLU A 139 -21.08 -8.09 22.08
C GLU A 139 -20.97 -6.59 21.77
N SER A 140 -19.98 -6.22 20.96
CA SER A 140 -19.75 -4.83 20.56
C SER A 140 -19.23 -4.71 19.14
N ILE A 141 -19.44 -3.54 18.55
CA ILE A 141 -18.98 -3.22 17.20
C ILE A 141 -18.52 -1.77 17.15
N GLN A 142 -17.29 -1.58 16.73
CA GLN A 142 -16.67 -0.27 16.52
C GLN A 142 -16.59 0.01 15.03
N TYR A 143 -16.94 1.23 14.67
CA TYR A 143 -16.89 1.71 13.29
C TYR A 143 -15.51 2.30 13.02
N LEU A 144 -14.68 1.60 12.24
CA LEU A 144 -13.31 2.05 11.95
C LEU A 144 -13.28 3.06 10.81
N ASN A 145 -14.03 2.79 9.73
CA ASN A 145 -14.14 3.70 8.60
C ASN A 145 -15.45 3.49 7.83
N PRO A 146 -16.29 4.54 7.68
CA PRO A 146 -17.49 4.45 6.86
C PRO A 146 -17.23 4.12 5.42
N PHE A 147 -18.09 3.29 4.84
CA PHE A 147 -18.20 3.23 3.40
C PHE A 147 -18.89 4.50 2.87
N PRO A 148 -18.37 5.16 1.80
CA PRO A 148 -18.97 6.36 1.24
C PRO A 148 -20.45 6.18 0.82
N LYS A 149 -21.22 7.27 0.87
CA LYS A 149 -22.68 7.29 0.59
C LYS A 149 -22.99 7.21 -0.91
N ASP A 150 -22.13 7.84 -1.68
CA ASP A 150 -22.18 8.08 -3.11
C ASP A 150 -21.79 6.84 -3.93
N ILE A 151 -21.15 5.85 -3.32
CA ILE A 151 -20.75 4.61 -3.98
C ILE A 151 -21.84 3.55 -3.78
N ILE A 152 -22.55 3.22 -4.86
CA ILE A 152 -23.58 2.19 -4.88
C ILE A 152 -22.98 0.91 -5.46
N ILE A 153 -23.06 -0.19 -4.70
CA ILE A 153 -22.54 -1.50 -5.11
C ILE A 153 -23.71 -2.46 -5.32
N GLY A 154 -23.87 -2.92 -6.56
CA GLY A 154 -24.74 -3.99 -7.01
C GLY A 154 -23.94 -5.18 -7.54
N PRO A 155 -24.62 -6.25 -8.01
CA PRO A 155 -23.97 -7.43 -8.57
C PRO A 155 -23.15 -7.12 -9.84
N ASP A 156 -23.63 -6.19 -10.68
CA ASP A 156 -23.00 -5.84 -11.96
C ASP A 156 -22.26 -4.51 -11.92
N THR A 157 -21.90 -4.03 -10.71
CA THR A 157 -21.15 -2.77 -10.59
C THR A 157 -19.77 -2.91 -11.19
N VAL A 158 -19.52 -2.16 -12.26
CA VAL A 158 -18.19 -2.05 -12.89
C VAL A 158 -17.56 -0.73 -12.47
N PHE A 159 -16.48 -0.81 -11.70
CA PHE A 159 -15.70 0.37 -11.33
C PHE A 159 -14.75 0.77 -12.47
N PRO A 160 -14.59 2.07 -12.76
CA PRO A 160 -13.66 2.53 -13.79
C PRO A 160 -12.19 2.43 -13.30
N PRO A 161 -11.19 2.50 -14.20
CA PRO A 161 -9.77 2.33 -13.85
C PRO A 161 -9.26 3.31 -12.77
N GLU A 162 -9.82 4.51 -12.70
CA GLU A 162 -9.49 5.54 -11.70
C GLU A 162 -9.86 5.08 -10.28
N GLN A 163 -10.86 4.20 -10.17
CA GLN A 163 -11.29 3.57 -8.93
C GLN A 163 -10.67 2.17 -8.76
N ARG A 164 -9.40 2.01 -9.14
CA ARG A 164 -8.65 0.74 -9.06
C ARG A 164 -8.74 0.08 -7.67
N HIS A 165 -8.74 0.86 -6.60
CA HIS A 165 -8.85 0.35 -5.24
C HIS A 165 -10.20 -0.38 -4.99
N LEU A 166 -11.31 0.10 -5.57
CA LEU A 166 -12.61 -0.57 -5.51
C LEU A 166 -12.63 -1.80 -6.43
N GLN A 167 -12.03 -1.72 -7.62
CA GLN A 167 -11.86 -2.88 -8.49
C GLN A 167 -11.13 -4.02 -7.76
N LEU A 168 -10.01 -3.74 -7.10
CA LEU A 168 -9.27 -4.74 -6.32
C LEU A 168 -10.06 -5.24 -5.12
N ARG A 169 -10.85 -4.37 -4.49
CA ARG A 169 -11.65 -4.73 -3.33
C ARG A 169 -12.83 -5.65 -3.66
N PHE A 170 -13.52 -5.42 -4.77
CA PHE A 170 -14.76 -6.12 -5.11
C PHE A 170 -14.62 -7.17 -6.21
N HIS A 171 -13.62 -7.08 -7.09
CA HIS A 171 -13.41 -8.06 -8.16
C HIS A 171 -12.36 -9.10 -7.76
N GLU A 172 -12.83 -10.29 -7.39
CA GLU A 172 -12.01 -11.42 -6.97
C GLU A 172 -10.94 -11.80 -8.00
N ASN A 173 -11.33 -11.91 -9.28
CA ASN A 173 -10.41 -12.24 -10.37
C ASN A 173 -9.19 -11.30 -10.46
N LEU A 174 -9.34 -10.01 -10.10
CA LEU A 174 -8.20 -9.08 -10.12
C LEU A 174 -7.25 -9.33 -8.94
N ARG A 175 -7.78 -9.66 -7.76
CA ARG A 175 -6.96 -10.06 -6.61
C ARG A 175 -6.23 -11.36 -6.87
N GLU A 176 -6.91 -12.35 -7.43
CA GLU A 176 -6.30 -13.63 -7.78
C GLU A 176 -5.16 -13.48 -8.77
N ARG A 177 -5.31 -12.61 -9.78
CA ARG A 177 -4.20 -12.29 -10.70
C ARG A 177 -3.00 -11.67 -9.99
N LEU A 178 -3.21 -10.81 -8.99
CA LEU A 178 -2.11 -10.23 -8.20
C LEU A 178 -1.46 -11.27 -7.27
N ARG A 179 -2.26 -12.14 -6.63
CA ARG A 179 -1.77 -13.26 -5.82
C ARG A 179 -0.94 -14.22 -6.66
N LEU A 180 -1.46 -14.63 -7.81
CA LEU A 180 -0.77 -15.48 -8.77
C LEU A 180 0.54 -14.84 -9.23
N ARG A 181 0.54 -13.55 -9.58
CA ARG A 181 1.77 -12.83 -9.96
C ARG A 181 2.82 -12.88 -8.84
N SER A 182 2.41 -12.70 -7.58
CA SER A 182 3.30 -12.78 -6.42
C SER A 182 3.87 -14.20 -6.24
N GLN A 183 3.02 -15.22 -6.33
CA GLN A 183 3.43 -16.63 -6.25
C GLN A 183 4.39 -17.02 -7.38
N LEU A 184 4.13 -16.55 -8.60
CA LEU A 184 5.01 -16.76 -9.75
C LEU A 184 6.37 -16.10 -9.55
N ASP A 185 6.43 -14.85 -9.08
CA ASP A 185 7.69 -14.16 -8.77
C ASP A 185 8.50 -14.94 -7.72
N ALA A 186 7.87 -15.35 -6.62
CA ALA A 186 8.51 -16.13 -5.57
C ALA A 186 9.04 -17.49 -6.08
N SER A 187 8.21 -18.22 -6.83
CA SER A 187 8.56 -19.54 -7.38
C SER A 187 9.73 -19.45 -8.37
N LEU A 188 9.69 -18.46 -9.28
CA LEU A 188 10.77 -18.23 -10.23
C LEU A 188 12.06 -17.80 -9.52
N ARG A 189 12.00 -16.93 -8.51
CA ARG A 189 13.18 -16.54 -7.72
C ARG A 189 13.82 -17.77 -7.07
N GLN A 190 13.02 -18.62 -6.43
CA GLN A 190 13.51 -19.84 -5.80
C GLN A 190 14.17 -20.76 -6.84
N ALA A 191 13.50 -21.00 -7.96
CA ALA A 191 14.03 -21.84 -9.04
C ALA A 191 15.35 -21.33 -9.63
N MET A 192 15.55 -20.01 -9.69
CA MET A 192 16.79 -19.40 -10.16
C MET A 192 17.90 -19.53 -9.11
N VAL A 193 17.59 -19.32 -7.83
CA VAL A 193 18.54 -19.51 -6.72
C VAL A 193 18.99 -20.97 -6.62
N ASP A 194 18.08 -21.94 -6.78
CA ASP A 194 18.40 -23.37 -6.76
C ASP A 194 19.33 -23.78 -7.93
N ARG A 195 19.42 -22.94 -8.96
CA ARG A 195 20.32 -23.09 -10.11
C ARG A 195 21.56 -22.20 -10.00
N ASP A 196 21.84 -21.69 -8.80
CA ASP A 196 22.94 -20.78 -8.46
C ASP A 196 22.97 -19.48 -9.28
N PHE A 197 21.80 -18.99 -9.71
CA PHE A 197 21.72 -17.64 -10.22
C PHE A 197 21.69 -16.62 -9.07
N MET A 198 22.40 -15.51 -9.25
CA MET A 198 22.43 -14.39 -8.34
C MET A 198 21.43 -13.31 -8.77
N HIS A 199 20.55 -12.93 -7.84
CA HIS A 199 19.65 -11.80 -8.04
C HIS A 199 20.43 -10.49 -7.85
N VAL A 200 20.60 -9.73 -8.94
CA VAL A 200 21.34 -8.46 -8.90
C VAL A 200 20.45 -7.34 -9.42
N GLU A 201 20.30 -6.28 -8.64
CA GLU A 201 19.57 -5.09 -9.06
C GLU A 201 20.47 -4.15 -9.85
N THR A 202 20.00 -3.72 -11.02
CA THR A 202 20.70 -2.77 -11.88
C THR A 202 20.08 -1.36 -11.79
N PRO A 203 20.88 -0.29 -11.90
CA PRO A 203 20.38 1.09 -11.82
C PRO A 203 19.30 1.43 -12.86
N ILE A 204 18.32 2.25 -12.45
CA ILE A 204 17.22 2.74 -13.31
C ILE A 204 17.57 4.09 -13.97
N LEU A 205 18.38 4.93 -13.35
CA LEU A 205 18.81 6.20 -13.96
C LEU A 205 20.10 5.94 -14.73
N PHE A 206 20.01 5.89 -16.05
CA PHE A 206 21.13 5.50 -16.90
C PHE A 206 21.43 6.52 -18.00
N LYS A 207 22.51 6.27 -18.76
CA LYS A 207 22.76 7.01 -20.00
C LYS A 207 21.77 6.55 -21.07
N SER A 208 21.48 7.44 -22.02
CA SER A 208 20.69 7.08 -23.20
C SER A 208 21.35 5.96 -23.99
N THR A 209 20.53 5.02 -24.44
CA THR A 209 20.92 3.84 -25.20
C THR A 209 20.12 3.79 -26.50
N SER A 210 20.78 3.56 -27.62
CA SER A 210 20.10 3.41 -28.91
C SER A 210 19.50 2.00 -29.06
N GLU A 211 18.58 1.62 -28.18
CA GLU A 211 17.89 0.31 -28.20
C GLU A 211 16.63 0.29 -29.11
N GLY A 212 16.40 1.38 -29.85
CA GLY A 212 15.44 1.44 -30.96
C GLY A 212 14.07 2.03 -30.62
N ALA A 213 13.59 1.93 -29.37
CA ALA A 213 12.41 2.67 -28.93
C ALA A 213 12.78 4.08 -28.43
N ARG A 214 11.80 4.97 -28.27
CA ARG A 214 12.03 6.25 -27.59
C ARG A 214 12.18 6.01 -26.09
N GLU A 215 13.04 6.80 -25.46
CA GLU A 215 13.35 6.70 -24.05
C GLU A 215 12.63 7.79 -23.25
N PHE A 216 12.18 7.44 -22.05
CA PHE A 216 11.79 8.44 -21.06
C PHE A 216 13.04 9.12 -20.50
N ILE A 217 12.97 10.44 -20.38
CA ILE A 217 14.07 11.28 -19.92
C ILE A 217 13.76 11.86 -18.54
N VAL A 218 14.72 11.75 -17.62
CA VAL A 218 14.67 12.31 -16.28
C VAL A 218 15.68 13.47 -16.20
N PRO A 219 15.23 14.74 -16.24
CA PRO A 219 16.14 15.88 -16.17
C PRO A 219 16.85 15.92 -14.81
N THR A 220 18.14 16.25 -14.83
CA THR A 220 18.88 16.46 -13.59
C THR A 220 18.77 17.91 -13.11
N ARG A 221 19.11 18.16 -11.85
CA ARG A 221 19.25 19.53 -11.34
C ARG A 221 20.42 20.28 -12.01
N ARG A 222 21.36 19.57 -12.64
CA ARG A 222 22.47 20.17 -13.38
C ARG A 222 21.97 20.57 -14.78
N PRO A 223 22.13 21.84 -15.18
CA PRO A 223 21.69 22.28 -16.50
C PRO A 223 22.31 21.43 -17.61
N LYS A 224 21.50 21.09 -18.63
CA LYS A 224 21.90 20.32 -19.84
C LYS A 224 22.20 18.82 -19.62
N TYR A 225 21.96 18.27 -18.43
CA TYR A 225 22.10 16.84 -18.18
C TYR A 225 20.76 16.21 -17.84
N ALA A 226 20.54 15.02 -18.37
CA ALA A 226 19.41 14.17 -18.07
C ALA A 226 19.82 12.70 -18.06
N TYR A 227 19.09 11.89 -17.32
CA TYR A 227 19.16 10.43 -17.39
C TYR A 227 18.10 9.92 -18.35
N ALA A 228 18.30 8.72 -18.88
CA ALA A 228 17.28 7.93 -19.55
C ALA A 228 16.85 6.79 -18.63
N LEU A 229 15.57 6.44 -18.69
CA LEU A 229 15.06 5.20 -18.09
C LEU A 229 15.36 4.02 -19.03
N PRO A 230 15.83 2.86 -18.51
CA PRO A 230 16.28 1.75 -19.34
C PRO A 230 15.09 1.06 -20.03
N GLN A 231 15.27 0.74 -21.30
CA GLN A 231 14.34 -0.10 -22.06
C GLN A 231 14.49 -1.59 -21.68
N SER A 232 15.68 -1.97 -21.21
CA SER A 232 16.02 -3.29 -20.70
C SER A 232 17.29 -3.22 -19.82
N PRO A 233 17.56 -4.21 -18.95
CA PRO A 233 18.82 -4.26 -18.19
C PRO A 233 20.01 -4.77 -19.04
N GLN A 234 19.91 -4.77 -20.37
CA GLN A 234 20.81 -5.50 -21.26
C GLN A 234 22.28 -5.09 -21.11
N GLN A 235 22.58 -3.78 -21.06
CA GLN A 235 23.97 -3.30 -20.92
C GLN A 235 24.58 -3.69 -19.57
N TYR A 236 23.83 -3.53 -18.47
CA TYR A 236 24.32 -3.93 -17.15
C TYR A 236 24.52 -5.44 -17.05
N LYS A 237 23.59 -6.23 -17.60
CA LYS A 237 23.73 -7.68 -17.70
C LYS A 237 25.04 -8.05 -18.39
N GLN A 238 25.40 -7.40 -19.50
CA GLN A 238 26.66 -7.66 -20.20
C GLN A 238 27.89 -7.30 -19.36
N VAL A 239 27.86 -6.15 -18.66
CA VAL A 239 28.96 -5.73 -17.78
C VAL A 239 29.16 -6.71 -16.62
N LEU A 240 28.07 -7.21 -16.01
CA LEU A 240 28.14 -8.19 -14.92
C LEU A 240 28.79 -9.50 -15.41
N MET A 241 28.40 -9.99 -16.59
CA MET A 241 29.04 -11.16 -17.17
C MET A 241 30.52 -10.93 -17.45
N ALA A 242 30.88 -9.78 -18.04
CA ALA A 242 32.28 -9.42 -18.32
C ALA A 242 33.10 -9.25 -17.03
N SER A 243 32.45 -9.01 -15.89
CA SER A 243 33.08 -8.90 -14.57
C SER A 243 33.23 -10.25 -13.86
N GLY A 244 32.88 -11.37 -14.51
CA GLY A 244 32.95 -12.70 -13.93
C GLY A 244 31.76 -13.08 -13.05
N MET A 245 30.69 -12.28 -13.03
CA MET A 245 29.44 -12.67 -12.35
C MET A 245 28.65 -13.59 -13.28
N THR A 246 28.92 -14.89 -13.19
CA THR A 246 28.17 -15.91 -13.93
C THR A 246 26.84 -16.19 -13.22
N GLY A 247 25.77 -16.41 -14.01
CA GLY A 247 24.44 -16.68 -13.45
C GLY A 247 23.65 -15.45 -12.96
N TYR A 248 23.59 -14.37 -13.74
CA TYR A 248 22.76 -13.20 -13.37
C TYR A 248 21.27 -13.43 -13.61
N PHE A 249 20.40 -12.99 -12.68
CA PHE A 249 18.98 -12.78 -12.94
C PHE A 249 18.39 -11.54 -12.27
N GLN A 250 17.35 -10.97 -12.87
CA GLN A 250 16.60 -9.84 -12.32
C GLN A 250 15.17 -9.79 -12.87
N PHE A 251 14.21 -9.46 -12.02
CA PHE A 251 12.90 -8.95 -12.43
C PHE A 251 12.99 -7.44 -12.63
N ALA A 252 13.48 -7.02 -13.80
CA ALA A 252 13.78 -5.64 -14.12
C ALA A 252 12.51 -4.84 -14.47
N ARG A 253 12.44 -3.60 -14.00
CA ARG A 253 11.48 -2.62 -14.50
C ARG A 253 12.05 -1.98 -15.77
N CYS A 254 11.27 -2.03 -16.84
CA CYS A 254 11.65 -1.55 -18.16
C CYS A 254 10.66 -0.46 -18.60
N PHE A 255 11.17 0.50 -19.36
CA PHE A 255 10.41 1.68 -19.75
C PHE A 255 10.54 1.91 -21.26
N ARG A 256 9.42 2.10 -21.95
CA ARG A 256 9.39 2.38 -23.39
C ARG A 256 8.37 3.47 -23.70
N ASP A 257 8.82 4.54 -24.33
CA ASP A 257 7.97 5.62 -24.84
C ASP A 257 7.48 5.24 -26.24
N GLU A 258 6.54 4.30 -26.30
CA GLU A 258 5.93 3.80 -27.54
C GLU A 258 4.44 4.13 -27.58
N ASP A 259 3.88 4.09 -28.79
CA ASP A 259 2.44 4.24 -28.98
C ASP A 259 1.66 3.23 -28.12
N HIS A 260 0.64 3.74 -27.44
CA HIS A 260 -0.22 2.93 -26.61
C HIS A 260 -0.96 1.88 -27.44
N ARG A 261 -0.80 0.61 -27.06
CA ARG A 261 -1.60 -0.52 -27.53
C ARG A 261 -2.24 -1.20 -26.32
N ALA A 262 -3.29 -1.99 -26.56
CA ALA A 262 -4.03 -2.65 -25.48
C ALA A 262 -3.16 -3.52 -24.55
N ASP A 263 -2.05 -4.06 -25.08
CA ASP A 263 -1.08 -4.91 -24.40
C ASP A 263 0.22 -4.19 -24.01
N ARG A 264 0.36 -2.89 -24.33
CA ARG A 264 1.58 -2.11 -24.09
C ARG A 264 1.39 -1.10 -22.99
N GLN A 265 2.14 -1.30 -21.91
CA GLN A 265 2.27 -0.34 -20.83
C GLN A 265 3.61 0.39 -20.97
N PRO A 266 3.67 1.70 -20.67
CA PRO A 266 4.91 2.48 -20.74
C PRO A 266 5.96 1.99 -19.72
N GLU A 267 5.50 1.40 -18.62
CA GLU A 267 6.32 0.62 -17.69
C GLU A 267 5.87 -0.83 -17.65
N PHE A 268 6.83 -1.75 -17.65
CA PHE A 268 6.54 -3.19 -17.58
C PHE A 268 7.70 -3.93 -16.92
N THR A 269 7.44 -5.17 -16.50
CA THR A 269 8.44 -6.01 -15.82
C THR A 269 8.94 -7.07 -16.78
N GLN A 270 10.26 -7.22 -16.89
CA GLN A 270 10.90 -8.31 -17.62
C GLN A 270 11.70 -9.19 -16.67
N ALA A 271 11.58 -10.50 -16.84
CA ALA A 271 12.52 -11.45 -16.24
C ALA A 271 13.76 -11.52 -17.16
N GLY A 272 14.82 -10.81 -16.78
CA GLY A 272 16.10 -10.84 -17.49
C GLY A 272 17.06 -11.79 -16.79
N PHE A 273 17.52 -12.82 -17.49
CA PHE A 273 18.55 -13.73 -16.99
C PHE A 273 19.58 -14.02 -18.09
N ARG A 274 20.76 -14.48 -17.69
CA ARG A 274 21.76 -15.03 -18.60
C ARG A 274 22.44 -16.24 -17.97
N PRO A 275 22.27 -17.45 -18.54
CA PRO A 275 22.93 -18.63 -18.02
C PRO A 275 24.44 -18.55 -18.20
N ASP A 276 25.15 -19.27 -17.33
CA ASP A 276 26.56 -19.57 -17.52
C ASP A 276 26.69 -20.63 -18.63
N PRO A 277 27.33 -20.31 -19.77
CA PRO A 277 27.46 -21.25 -20.89
C PRO A 277 28.26 -22.51 -20.52
N GLU A 278 29.13 -22.48 -19.51
CA GLU A 278 29.83 -23.69 -19.05
C GLU A 278 28.93 -24.61 -18.22
N ARG A 279 27.90 -24.05 -17.59
CA ARG A 279 27.04 -24.75 -16.64
C ARG A 279 25.74 -25.27 -17.25
N PHE A 280 25.31 -24.65 -18.34
CA PHE A 280 24.15 -25.05 -19.12
C PHE A 280 24.52 -25.10 -20.61
N PRO A 281 25.30 -26.12 -21.05
CA PRO A 281 25.50 -26.36 -22.47
C PRO A 281 24.15 -26.73 -23.11
N ASP A 282 23.93 -26.24 -24.33
CA ASP A 282 22.68 -26.35 -25.11
C ASP A 282 22.07 -27.77 -25.16
#